data_AF-A0A4X1UG05-F1
#
_entry.id   AF-A0A4X1UG05-F1
#
_cell.length_a   1.000
_cell.length_b   1.000
_cell.length_c   1.000
_cell.angle_alpha   90.00
_cell.angle_beta   90.00
_cell.angle_gamma   90.00
#
_symmetry.space_group_name_H-M   'P 1'
#
loop_
_entity.id
_entity.type
_entity.pdbx_description
1 polymer ?
#
loop_
_entity_poly.entity_id
_entity_poly.type
_entity_poly.pdbx_seq_one_letter_code
_entity_poly.pdbx_strand_id
1 'polypeptide(L)'
;MAAASAPLGVSLQEATQRRLRRFSELRGKPVAAGEFWDIVAITAADEKQELAYKQQLSEKLKKKELPLGVQYLVFVDPAGAKIGNGGSTLCALRCLEKLYGDQWNSFTILLIHSGGYSQRLPNASALGKIFTALPFGSPIYQMLELKLAMYIDFPSHMNPGILVTCADDIELYSIGESEFIRFDKPGFTALAHPSSLTVGTTHGVFVLEPFNRLEYRDLEYRCCHRFLHKPSIEMMYKFDAVCRPGNFSQQDFGGGDTPSLKLDPEYVYTDSVFYMDHKTAKKLLAFYEKIDTLNCEIDAYGDFLQALGPGATVEYTRNTSNVTKEESELVDMRQRIFHLLKGTPLNVIVLNNSKFYHIGTTKEYLFHFTSDSSLKSELGLQSIAFSIFPAIPEYSGNKSCIIQSILDSRCSLAPGSVVEYSRLGPDVSVGENCIISGSHIITRAILPAYSFVCSLSLKINGHIKYSTMACGVQDNLKKNVKTLSDVKLLQFFGVSLLSCLDVWNLEVTEELFSGNKTYLSLWNARIFPVCSSLSDSVIASLKMLNAVQSKSVFSLNNYKLLSIEEMLVYKDVEDMITYREQIFLEIALNRKQSVLETS
;
A
#
# COMPACT_ATOMS: atom_id res chain seq x y z
N MET A 1 -0.78 -2.81 53.83
CA MET A 1 -0.82 -1.89 52.68
C MET A 1 -0.19 -2.59 51.51
N ALA A 2 -1.02 -3.19 50.65
CA ALA A 2 -0.56 -3.85 49.44
C ALA A 2 -0.10 -2.77 48.46
N ALA A 3 1.17 -2.84 48.05
CA ALA A 3 1.68 -2.03 46.97
C ALA A 3 0.91 -2.41 45.70
N ALA A 4 0.19 -1.43 45.15
CA ALA A 4 -0.46 -1.57 43.86
C ALA A 4 0.60 -1.91 42.81
N SER A 5 0.49 -3.08 42.21
CA SER A 5 1.22 -3.46 41.01
C SER A 5 0.92 -2.44 39.91
N ALA A 6 1.95 -1.82 39.34
CA ALA A 6 1.82 -1.01 38.14
C ALA A 6 1.20 -1.85 37.00
N PRO A 7 0.37 -1.28 36.10
CA PRO A 7 -0.27 -2.05 35.05
C PRO A 7 0.77 -2.61 34.08
N LEU A 8 0.67 -3.91 33.80
CA LEU A 8 1.34 -4.56 32.67
C LEU A 8 0.97 -3.80 31.37
N GLY A 9 1.95 -3.46 30.54
CA GLY A 9 1.72 -2.77 29.27
C GLY A 9 0.76 -3.55 28.36
N VAL A 10 -0.14 -2.83 27.68
CA VAL A 10 -1.15 -3.42 26.77
C VAL A 10 -0.44 -4.08 25.58
N SER A 11 -0.82 -5.31 25.24
CA SER A 11 -0.24 -5.98 24.08
C SER A 11 -0.59 -5.23 22.78
N LEU A 12 0.31 -5.26 21.80
CA LEU A 12 0.10 -4.63 20.49
C LEU A 12 -1.19 -5.12 19.81
N GLN A 13 -1.52 -6.40 20.00
CA GLN A 13 -2.76 -7.02 19.53
C GLN A 13 -3.99 -6.39 20.20
N GLU A 14 -4.02 -6.26 21.53
CA GLU A 14 -5.16 -5.67 22.24
C GLU A 14 -5.40 -4.21 21.84
N ALA A 15 -4.32 -3.41 21.73
CA ALA A 15 -4.39 -2.02 21.28
C ALA A 15 -4.96 -1.92 19.85
N THR A 16 -4.50 -2.81 18.96
CA THR A 16 -5.01 -2.90 17.58
C THR A 16 -6.49 -3.28 17.55
N GLN A 17 -6.89 -4.31 18.29
CA GLN A 17 -8.28 -4.76 18.36
C GLN A 17 -9.21 -3.71 18.98
N ARG A 18 -8.73 -2.94 19.97
CA ARG A 18 -9.48 -1.80 20.53
C ARG A 18 -9.80 -0.77 19.44
N ARG A 19 -8.80 -0.36 18.65
CA ARG A 19 -8.99 0.61 17.55
C ARG A 19 -9.95 0.08 16.48
N LEU A 20 -9.80 -1.20 16.10
CA LEU A 20 -10.71 -1.84 15.13
C LEU A 20 -12.15 -1.89 15.63
N ARG A 21 -12.38 -2.22 16.91
CA ARG A 21 -13.72 -2.18 17.53
C ARG A 21 -14.31 -0.78 17.53
N ARG A 22 -13.53 0.22 17.99
CA ARG A 22 -13.95 1.63 17.97
C ARG A 22 -14.31 2.09 16.57
N PHE A 23 -13.51 1.75 15.55
CA PHE A 23 -13.83 2.07 14.16
C PHE A 23 -15.13 1.39 13.72
N SER A 24 -15.30 0.10 14.01
CA SER A 24 -16.53 -0.64 13.70
C SER A 24 -17.78 -0.03 14.34
N GLU A 25 -17.67 0.59 15.51
CA GLU A 25 -18.79 1.27 16.18
C GLU A 25 -19.21 2.57 15.48
N LEU A 26 -18.30 3.24 14.78
CA LEU A 26 -18.56 4.49 14.03
C LEU A 26 -19.09 4.25 12.60
N ARG A 27 -18.84 3.07 12.01
CA ARG A 27 -19.27 2.74 10.65
C ARG A 27 -20.78 2.95 10.47
N GLY A 28 -21.15 3.73 9.45
CA GLY A 28 -22.56 4.02 9.14
C GLY A 28 -23.27 4.97 10.08
N LYS A 29 -22.55 5.62 11.01
CA LYS A 29 -23.11 6.58 11.98
C LYS A 29 -22.49 7.97 11.77
N PRO A 30 -23.24 9.05 12.01
CA PRO A 30 -22.67 10.39 12.05
C PRO A 30 -21.67 10.51 13.21
N VAL A 31 -20.51 11.12 12.96
CA VAL A 31 -19.51 11.45 13.98
C VAL A 31 -19.62 12.92 14.39
N ALA A 32 -19.31 13.22 15.65
CA ALA A 32 -19.24 14.59 16.13
C ALA A 32 -17.91 15.27 15.72
N ALA A 33 -17.89 16.61 15.69
CA ALA A 33 -16.67 17.36 15.45
C ALA A 33 -15.58 17.01 16.48
N GLY A 34 -14.37 16.70 16.01
CA GLY A 34 -13.24 16.29 16.84
C GLY A 34 -13.27 14.83 17.34
N GLU A 35 -14.35 14.08 17.09
CA GLU A 35 -14.41 12.64 17.39
C GLU A 35 -13.64 11.80 16.35
N PHE A 36 -13.62 12.31 15.12
CA PHE A 36 -12.98 11.70 13.96
C PHE A 36 -12.47 12.79 13.01
N TRP A 37 -11.91 12.40 11.86
CA TRP A 37 -11.42 13.31 10.82
C TRP A 37 -12.54 14.18 10.25
N ASP A 38 -12.25 15.47 10.02
CA ASP A 38 -13.15 16.36 9.28
C ASP A 38 -13.10 16.04 7.78
N ILE A 39 -11.89 15.78 7.27
CA ILE A 39 -11.62 15.43 5.87
C ILE A 39 -10.70 14.21 5.79
N VAL A 40 -11.07 13.25 4.94
CA VAL A 40 -10.20 12.18 4.46
C VAL A 40 -10.00 12.38 2.97
N ALA A 41 -8.79 12.79 2.58
CA ALA A 41 -8.40 13.06 1.20
C ALA A 41 -7.49 11.95 0.67
N ILE A 42 -7.78 11.44 -0.53
CA ILE A 42 -6.98 10.43 -1.22
C ILE A 42 -6.40 11.04 -2.49
N THR A 43 -5.10 10.89 -2.73
CA THR A 43 -4.50 11.35 -4.01
C THR A 43 -4.68 10.31 -5.11
N ALA A 44 -4.87 10.78 -6.34
CA ALA A 44 -4.99 9.97 -7.56
C ALA A 44 -4.04 10.51 -8.64
N ALA A 45 -3.47 9.62 -9.45
CA ALA A 45 -2.50 9.92 -10.50
C ALA A 45 -3.13 10.58 -11.72
N ASP A 46 -4.40 10.26 -12.01
CA ASP A 46 -5.13 10.69 -13.19
C ASP A 46 -6.64 10.68 -12.95
N GLU A 47 -7.40 11.28 -13.87
CA GLU A 47 -8.86 11.42 -13.78
C GLU A 47 -9.59 10.06 -13.74
N LYS A 48 -9.03 9.02 -14.36
CA LYS A 48 -9.64 7.68 -14.34
C LYS A 48 -9.48 7.04 -12.98
N GLN A 49 -8.33 7.20 -12.34
CA GLN A 49 -8.10 6.77 -10.98
C GLN A 49 -8.95 7.59 -9.99
N GLU A 50 -9.10 8.90 -10.23
CA GLU A 50 -10.00 9.75 -9.43
C GLU A 50 -11.45 9.23 -9.48
N LEU A 51 -11.98 8.98 -10.67
CA LEU A 51 -13.32 8.43 -10.87
C LEU A 51 -13.47 7.08 -10.16
N ALA A 52 -12.48 6.19 -10.30
CA ALA A 52 -12.47 4.88 -9.66
C ALA A 52 -12.54 4.98 -8.13
N TYR A 53 -11.78 5.90 -7.54
CA TYR A 53 -11.73 6.10 -6.10
C TYR A 53 -13.03 6.72 -5.58
N LYS A 54 -13.59 7.70 -6.30
CA LYS A 54 -14.90 8.29 -5.98
C LYS A 54 -16.02 7.24 -6.01
N GLN A 55 -16.03 6.36 -7.01
CA GLN A 55 -16.99 5.26 -7.09
C GLN A 55 -16.87 4.30 -5.91
N GLN A 56 -15.64 3.88 -5.55
CA GLN A 56 -15.42 3.00 -4.41
C GLN A 56 -15.82 3.64 -3.08
N LEU A 57 -15.48 4.92 -2.84
CA LEU A 57 -15.91 5.66 -1.65
C LEU A 57 -17.44 5.76 -1.56
N SER A 58 -18.10 6.07 -2.68
CA SER A 58 -19.56 6.15 -2.76
C SER A 58 -20.23 4.83 -2.40
N GLU A 59 -19.75 3.71 -2.95
CA GLU A 59 -20.27 2.38 -2.62
C GLU A 59 -20.05 2.01 -1.16
N LYS A 60 -18.88 2.33 -0.60
CA LYS A 60 -18.60 2.11 0.82
C LYS A 60 -19.53 2.90 1.74
N LEU A 61 -19.81 4.15 1.41
CA LEU A 61 -20.77 4.97 2.15
C LEU A 61 -22.20 4.41 2.07
N LYS A 62 -22.65 4.00 0.87
CA LYS A 62 -23.96 3.35 0.68
C LYS A 62 -24.10 2.08 1.52
N LYS A 63 -23.03 1.28 1.59
CA LYS A 63 -22.96 0.04 2.39
C LYS A 63 -22.69 0.28 3.88
N LYS A 64 -22.62 1.54 4.32
CA LYS A 64 -22.35 1.91 5.72
C LYS A 64 -21.02 1.38 6.23
N GLU A 65 -20.03 1.25 5.34
CA GLU A 65 -18.70 0.76 5.68
C GLU A 65 -17.78 1.84 6.26
N LEU A 66 -18.14 3.12 6.08
CA LEU A 66 -17.40 4.28 6.56
C LEU A 66 -18.26 5.13 7.51
N PRO A 67 -17.66 5.85 8.46
CA PRO A 67 -18.35 6.87 9.25
C PRO A 67 -19.04 7.94 8.39
N LEU A 68 -20.17 8.48 8.86
CA LEU A 68 -20.93 9.55 8.19
C LEU A 68 -20.56 10.92 8.80
N GLY A 69 -20.77 12.00 8.06
CA GLY A 69 -20.43 13.37 8.52
C GLY A 69 -19.00 13.81 8.18
N VAL A 70 -18.17 12.88 7.69
CA VAL A 70 -16.80 13.11 7.20
C VAL A 70 -16.82 13.47 5.71
N GLN A 71 -15.96 14.37 5.28
CA GLN A 71 -15.76 14.66 3.86
C GLN A 71 -14.71 13.72 3.25
N TYR A 72 -15.15 12.77 2.43
CA TYR A 72 -14.28 11.88 1.68
C TYR A 72 -13.98 12.46 0.30
N LEU A 73 -12.75 12.93 0.10
CA LEU A 73 -12.32 13.63 -1.11
C LEU A 73 -11.27 12.82 -1.87
N VAL A 74 -11.27 13.00 -3.19
CA VAL A 74 -10.21 12.49 -4.06
C VAL A 74 -9.61 13.66 -4.81
N PHE A 75 -8.29 13.80 -4.75
CA PHE A 75 -7.57 14.86 -5.45
C PHE A 75 -6.69 14.24 -6.53
N VAL A 76 -6.91 14.69 -7.75
CA VAL A 76 -6.14 14.25 -8.92
C VAL A 76 -4.89 15.10 -9.09
N ASP A 77 -3.79 14.45 -9.43
CA ASP A 77 -2.56 15.12 -9.85
C ASP A 77 -2.81 15.83 -11.21
N PRO A 78 -2.23 17.02 -11.43
CA PRO A 78 -2.34 17.72 -12.70
C PRO A 78 -1.77 16.88 -13.85
N ALA A 79 -2.40 16.96 -15.01
CA ALA A 79 -1.87 16.34 -16.22
C ALA A 79 -0.47 16.87 -16.56
N GLY A 80 0.43 15.99 -16.97
CA GLY A 80 1.79 16.35 -17.36
C GLY A 80 2.85 15.41 -16.77
N ALA A 81 3.98 15.99 -16.36
CA ALA A 81 5.07 15.23 -15.75
C ALA A 81 4.64 14.65 -14.40
N LYS A 82 5.23 13.52 -14.02
CA LYS A 82 5.01 12.90 -12.70
C LYS A 82 5.57 13.82 -11.61
N ILE A 83 4.70 14.27 -10.70
CA ILE A 83 5.07 15.24 -9.65
C ILE A 83 5.46 14.64 -8.30
N GLY A 84 5.32 13.32 -8.14
CA GLY A 84 5.65 12.61 -6.89
C GLY A 84 4.67 12.92 -5.76
N ASN A 85 4.78 12.18 -4.65
CA ASN A 85 3.84 12.30 -3.52
C ASN A 85 3.95 13.66 -2.79
N GLY A 86 5.12 14.30 -2.81
CA GLY A 86 5.29 15.68 -2.35
C GLY A 86 4.56 16.66 -3.26
N GLY A 87 4.67 16.48 -4.58
CA GLY A 87 3.88 17.25 -5.55
C GLY A 87 2.38 17.06 -5.38
N SER A 88 1.92 15.81 -5.21
CA SER A 88 0.50 15.51 -4.92
C SER A 88 0.02 16.18 -3.64
N THR A 89 0.90 16.30 -2.63
CA THR A 89 0.60 17.03 -1.39
C THR A 89 0.36 18.51 -1.67
N LEU A 90 1.25 19.15 -2.45
CA LEU A 90 1.07 20.56 -2.86
C LEU A 90 -0.22 20.77 -3.67
N CYS A 91 -0.54 19.83 -4.57
CA CYS A 91 -1.80 19.85 -5.32
C CYS A 91 -3.01 19.75 -4.39
N ALA A 92 -2.99 18.80 -3.45
CA ALA A 92 -4.06 18.62 -2.47
C ALA A 92 -4.30 19.88 -1.62
N LEU A 93 -3.24 20.57 -1.18
CA LEU A 93 -3.35 21.85 -0.47
C LEU A 93 -4.09 22.90 -1.30
N ARG A 94 -3.75 23.01 -2.59
CA ARG A 94 -4.42 23.95 -3.51
C ARG A 94 -5.89 23.58 -3.74
N CYS A 95 -6.21 22.29 -3.80
CA CYS A 95 -7.58 21.83 -3.91
C CYS A 95 -8.40 22.13 -2.64
N LEU A 96 -7.82 21.92 -1.45
CA LEU A 96 -8.44 22.27 -0.17
C LEU A 96 -8.71 23.79 -0.08
N GLU A 97 -7.75 24.62 -0.47
CA GLU A 97 -7.93 26.08 -0.54
C GLU A 97 -9.08 26.47 -1.46
N LYS A 98 -9.16 25.88 -2.66
CA LYS A 98 -10.23 26.16 -3.63
C LYS A 98 -11.61 25.74 -3.14
N LEU A 99 -11.70 24.64 -2.40
CA LEU A 99 -12.98 24.09 -1.93
C LEU A 99 -13.49 24.79 -0.66
N TYR A 100 -12.59 25.13 0.27
CA TYR A 100 -12.96 25.56 1.61
C TYR A 100 -12.44 26.96 1.99
N GLY A 101 -11.57 27.58 1.20
CA GLY A 101 -10.95 28.87 1.51
C GLY A 101 -10.30 28.85 2.90
N ASP A 102 -10.59 29.83 3.74
CA ASP A 102 -10.06 29.86 5.11
C ASP A 102 -10.71 28.86 6.08
N GLN A 103 -11.77 28.15 5.69
CA GLN A 103 -12.44 27.21 6.62
C GLN A 103 -11.55 26.01 6.95
N TRP A 104 -10.74 25.52 6.01
CA TRP A 104 -9.87 24.37 6.28
C TRP A 104 -8.77 24.66 7.30
N ASN A 105 -8.56 25.94 7.64
CA ASN A 105 -7.69 26.35 8.75
C ASN A 105 -8.13 25.78 10.11
N SER A 106 -9.36 25.28 10.22
CA SER A 106 -9.94 24.69 11.42
C SER A 106 -10.09 23.17 11.37
N PHE A 107 -9.69 22.52 10.27
CA PHE A 107 -9.93 21.09 10.06
C PHE A 107 -8.75 20.21 10.46
N THR A 108 -9.08 19.01 10.93
CA THR A 108 -8.18 17.85 11.00
C THR A 108 -8.33 17.03 9.73
N ILE A 109 -7.23 16.93 8.97
CA ILE A 109 -7.25 16.34 7.63
C ILE A 109 -6.32 15.13 7.59
N LEU A 110 -6.83 13.99 7.13
CA LEU A 110 -6.02 12.84 6.75
C LEU A 110 -5.80 12.86 5.24
N LEU A 111 -4.56 13.00 4.80
CA LEU A 111 -4.14 12.92 3.40
C LEU A 111 -3.42 11.59 3.14
N ILE A 112 -4.01 10.76 2.28
CA ILE A 112 -3.49 9.44 1.93
C ILE A 112 -2.94 9.48 0.50
N HIS A 113 -1.63 9.24 0.35
CA HIS A 113 -1.01 9.14 -0.96
C HIS A 113 -1.36 7.81 -1.64
N SER A 114 -2.22 7.86 -2.67
CA SER A 114 -2.66 6.66 -3.41
C SER A 114 -2.53 6.80 -4.94
N GLY A 115 -1.85 7.84 -5.42
CA GLY A 115 -1.68 8.19 -6.84
C GLY A 115 -0.60 7.40 -7.60
N GLY A 116 -0.45 6.10 -7.36
CA GLY A 116 0.58 5.26 -7.98
C GLY A 116 0.05 4.22 -8.98
N TYR A 117 0.90 3.79 -9.92
CA TYR A 117 0.60 2.69 -10.86
C TYR A 117 0.70 1.29 -10.25
N SER A 118 1.26 1.14 -9.05
CA SER A 118 1.40 -0.15 -8.36
C SER A 118 2.13 -1.23 -9.15
N GLN A 119 3.12 -0.87 -9.98
CA GLN A 119 3.84 -1.83 -10.84
C GLN A 119 4.53 -2.99 -10.11
N ARG A 120 4.73 -2.87 -8.79
CA ARG A 120 5.29 -3.94 -7.95
C ARG A 120 4.23 -4.82 -7.28
N LEU A 121 2.97 -4.39 -7.26
CA LEU A 121 1.80 -5.13 -6.76
C LEU A 121 0.64 -4.94 -7.75
N PRO A 122 0.66 -5.63 -8.91
CA PRO A 122 -0.18 -5.27 -10.05
C PRO A 122 -1.68 -5.51 -9.84
N ASN A 123 -2.06 -6.37 -8.90
CA ASN A 123 -3.47 -6.57 -8.52
C ASN A 123 -4.08 -5.31 -7.89
N ALA A 124 -3.26 -4.42 -7.34
CA ALA A 124 -3.67 -3.11 -6.82
C ALA A 124 -3.64 -1.99 -7.88
N SER A 125 -3.23 -2.24 -9.13
CA SER A 125 -3.07 -1.19 -10.15
C SER A 125 -4.40 -0.65 -10.70
N ALA A 126 -5.40 -1.52 -10.87
CA ALA A 126 -6.66 -1.12 -11.48
C ALA A 126 -7.53 -0.28 -10.52
N LEU A 127 -7.72 -0.79 -9.31
CA LEU A 127 -8.62 -0.21 -8.29
C LEU A 127 -7.91 0.60 -7.21
N GLY A 128 -6.58 0.62 -7.19
CA GLY A 128 -5.76 1.41 -6.26
C GLY A 128 -5.33 0.66 -5.01
N LYS A 129 -4.12 0.98 -4.52
CA LYS A 129 -3.54 0.34 -3.32
C LYS A 129 -4.36 0.54 -2.07
N ILE A 130 -4.94 1.73 -1.90
CA ILE A 130 -5.77 2.03 -0.72
C ILE A 130 -7.03 1.15 -0.63
N PHE A 131 -7.42 0.50 -1.73
CA PHE A 131 -8.56 -0.42 -1.79
C PHE A 131 -8.12 -1.91 -1.88
N THR A 132 -6.85 -2.21 -1.53
CA THR A 132 -6.36 -3.59 -1.42
C THR A 132 -7.08 -4.31 -0.29
N ALA A 133 -7.51 -5.55 -0.54
CA ALA A 133 -8.22 -6.36 0.44
C ALA A 133 -7.31 -6.84 1.57
N LEU A 134 -7.86 -6.90 2.77
CA LEU A 134 -7.21 -7.48 3.93
C LEU A 134 -7.97 -8.74 4.38
N PRO A 135 -7.26 -9.78 4.86
CA PRO A 135 -7.89 -11.05 5.21
C PRO A 135 -8.57 -11.03 6.60
N PHE A 136 -9.40 -10.02 6.87
CA PHE A 136 -10.24 -9.91 8.06
C PHE A 136 -11.35 -8.86 7.87
N GLY A 137 -12.26 -8.76 8.84
CA GLY A 137 -13.37 -7.80 8.82
C GLY A 137 -14.67 -8.37 8.24
N SER A 138 -15.79 -7.71 8.53
CA SER A 138 -17.11 -8.04 7.98
C SER A 138 -17.93 -6.77 7.66
N PRO A 139 -18.26 -6.49 6.38
CA PRO A 139 -17.56 -6.97 5.17
C PRO A 139 -16.03 -6.85 5.27
N ILE A 140 -15.28 -7.57 4.43
CA ILE A 140 -13.81 -7.55 4.50
C ILE A 140 -13.28 -6.12 4.49
N TYR A 141 -12.26 -5.87 5.32
CA TYR A 141 -11.63 -4.56 5.34
C TYR A 141 -10.72 -4.42 4.13
N GLN A 142 -10.61 -3.19 3.63
CA GLN A 142 -9.54 -2.80 2.73
C GLN A 142 -8.55 -1.90 3.47
N MET A 143 -7.45 -1.56 2.82
CA MET A 143 -6.42 -0.72 3.44
C MET A 143 -6.98 0.63 3.93
N LEU A 144 -7.98 1.19 3.26
CA LEU A 144 -8.69 2.40 3.70
C LEU A 144 -9.26 2.26 5.11
N GLU A 145 -10.06 1.22 5.38
CA GLU A 145 -10.64 0.99 6.71
C GLU A 145 -9.56 0.76 7.76
N LEU A 146 -8.50 0.04 7.41
CA LEU A 146 -7.41 -0.19 8.34
C LEU A 146 -6.69 1.12 8.70
N LYS A 147 -6.39 1.98 7.72
CA LYS A 147 -5.79 3.30 7.96
C LYS A 147 -6.66 4.16 8.86
N LEU A 148 -7.95 4.23 8.55
CA LEU A 148 -8.92 4.97 9.35
C LEU A 148 -9.02 4.44 10.78
N ALA A 149 -8.96 3.11 10.96
CA ALA A 149 -8.97 2.50 12.28
C ALA A 149 -7.67 2.76 13.05
N MET A 150 -6.49 2.60 12.43
CA MET A 150 -5.22 2.79 13.13
C MET A 150 -4.98 4.23 13.58
N TYR A 151 -5.60 5.20 12.89
CA TYR A 151 -5.48 6.62 13.20
C TYR A 151 -6.70 7.21 13.91
N ILE A 152 -7.62 6.37 14.39
CA ILE A 152 -8.87 6.80 15.02
C ILE A 152 -8.68 7.63 16.30
N ASP A 153 -7.53 7.47 16.97
CA ASP A 153 -7.24 8.14 18.24
C ASP A 153 -6.62 9.54 18.06
N PHE A 154 -6.27 9.94 16.83
CA PHE A 154 -5.52 11.17 16.57
C PHE A 154 -6.37 12.45 16.56
N PRO A 155 -7.56 12.49 15.92
CA PRO A 155 -8.32 13.73 15.79
C PRO A 155 -8.65 14.41 17.13
N SER A 156 -8.93 13.64 18.18
CA SER A 156 -9.26 14.18 19.52
C SER A 156 -8.07 14.84 20.25
N HIS A 157 -6.86 14.65 19.74
CA HIS A 157 -5.61 15.15 20.32
C HIS A 157 -4.71 15.86 19.28
N MET A 158 -5.32 16.31 18.18
CA MET A 158 -4.64 16.95 17.05
C MET A 158 -5.15 18.39 16.90
N ASN A 159 -4.21 19.34 16.79
CA ASN A 159 -4.56 20.69 16.34
C ASN A 159 -4.94 20.66 14.84
N PRO A 160 -5.70 21.64 14.34
CA PRO A 160 -5.97 21.77 12.92
C PRO A 160 -4.69 21.70 12.07
N GLY A 161 -4.72 20.89 11.04
CA GLY A 161 -3.56 20.53 10.25
C GLY A 161 -3.78 19.24 9.47
N ILE A 162 -2.70 18.71 8.90
CA ILE A 162 -2.75 17.63 7.92
C ILE A 162 -1.84 16.50 8.34
N LEU A 163 -2.40 15.31 8.56
CA LEU A 163 -1.66 14.07 8.71
C LEU A 163 -1.50 13.41 7.35
N VAL A 164 -0.27 13.10 6.97
CA VAL A 164 0.11 12.56 5.66
C VAL A 164 0.64 11.14 5.82
N THR A 165 0.02 10.18 5.13
CA THR A 165 0.36 8.75 5.15
C THR A 165 0.40 8.19 3.73
N CYS A 166 1.02 7.02 3.55
CA CYS A 166 0.90 6.27 2.29
C CYS A 166 -0.16 5.18 2.36
N ALA A 167 -0.40 4.52 1.22
CA ALA A 167 -1.52 3.60 1.03
C ALA A 167 -1.12 2.11 1.14
N ASP A 168 0.14 1.80 1.44
CA ASP A 168 0.67 0.43 1.43
C ASP A 168 1.49 0.05 2.68
N ASP A 169 1.51 0.89 3.70
CA ASP A 169 2.06 0.58 5.02
C ASP A 169 0.97 0.34 6.07
N ILE A 170 1.34 -0.38 7.13
CA ILE A 170 0.50 -0.64 8.29
C ILE A 170 1.31 -0.31 9.54
N GLU A 171 0.83 0.66 10.29
CA GLU A 171 1.42 1.10 11.57
C GLU A 171 0.60 0.54 12.72
N LEU A 172 1.17 -0.43 13.41
CA LEU A 172 0.61 -0.94 14.65
C LEU A 172 1.42 -0.33 15.79
N TYR A 173 0.74 0.17 16.81
CA TYR A 173 1.39 0.71 17.99
C TYR A 173 0.58 0.40 19.24
N SER A 174 1.25 0.39 20.38
CA SER A 174 0.66 0.37 21.71
C SER A 174 1.29 1.49 22.53
N ILE A 175 0.48 2.13 23.36
CA ILE A 175 0.87 3.19 24.29
C ILE A 175 0.19 2.90 25.63
N GLY A 176 0.67 3.48 26.73
CA GLY A 176 0.05 3.28 28.04
C GLY A 176 -1.43 3.67 28.05
N GLU A 177 -2.25 3.00 28.87
CA GLU A 177 -3.71 3.20 28.89
C GLU A 177 -4.15 4.65 29.16
N SER A 178 -3.30 5.43 29.85
CA SER A 178 -3.52 6.85 30.17
C SER A 178 -2.74 7.82 29.27
N GLU A 179 -2.06 7.31 28.23
CA GLU A 179 -1.28 8.10 27.30
C GLU A 179 -2.04 8.38 26.00
N PHE A 180 -1.72 9.51 25.38
CA PHE A 180 -2.32 9.95 24.13
C PHE A 180 -1.24 10.51 23.20
N ILE A 181 -1.34 10.20 21.91
CA ILE A 181 -0.51 10.79 20.86
C ILE A 181 -1.07 12.18 20.55
N ARG A 182 -0.24 13.22 20.68
CA ARG A 182 -0.63 14.61 20.51
C ARG A 182 0.07 15.23 19.32
N PHE A 183 -0.70 15.79 18.40
CA PHE A 183 -0.20 16.60 17.29
C PHE A 183 -0.45 18.08 17.59
N ASP A 184 0.25 18.59 18.61
CA ASP A 184 0.05 19.93 19.16
C ASP A 184 1.25 20.88 18.95
N LYS A 185 2.33 20.38 18.34
CA LYS A 185 3.58 21.12 18.11
C LYS A 185 3.58 21.85 16.75
N PRO A 186 4.24 23.01 16.67
CA PRO A 186 4.38 23.74 15.41
C PRO A 186 5.34 23.03 14.45
N GLY A 187 5.20 23.31 13.16
CA GLY A 187 6.01 22.71 12.11
C GLY A 187 5.54 21.30 11.72
N PHE A 188 6.47 20.37 11.63
CA PHE A 188 6.18 18.96 11.34
C PHE A 188 6.27 18.11 12.61
N THR A 189 5.44 17.07 12.69
CA THR A 189 5.52 16.04 13.74
C THR A 189 5.42 14.66 13.09
N ALA A 190 6.47 13.86 13.15
CA ALA A 190 6.49 12.52 12.54
C ALA A 190 6.39 11.41 13.59
N LEU A 191 5.81 10.26 13.21
CA LEU A 191 5.90 9.05 14.01
C LEU A 191 7.20 8.30 13.69
N ALA A 192 7.80 7.71 14.72
CA ALA A 192 9.05 6.98 14.64
C ALA A 192 8.89 5.57 15.24
N HIS A 193 9.35 4.57 14.49
CA HIS A 193 9.23 3.16 14.84
C HIS A 193 10.61 2.51 14.95
N PRO A 194 10.90 1.68 15.98
CA PRO A 194 12.13 0.92 16.04
C PRO A 194 12.13 -0.13 14.92
N SER A 195 13.18 -0.09 14.09
CA SER A 195 13.32 -0.91 12.89
C SER A 195 14.74 -1.44 12.76
N SER A 196 14.89 -2.56 12.06
CA SER A 196 16.22 -3.09 11.72
C SER A 196 16.96 -2.13 10.79
N LEU A 197 18.30 -2.20 10.80
CA LEU A 197 19.13 -1.39 9.90
C LEU A 197 18.79 -1.64 8.42
N THR A 198 18.42 -2.87 8.06
CA THR A 198 17.99 -3.22 6.70
C THR A 198 16.73 -2.47 6.30
N VAL A 199 15.71 -2.41 7.17
CA VAL A 199 14.49 -1.63 6.91
C VAL A 199 14.84 -0.15 6.73
N GLY A 200 15.76 0.37 7.56
CA GLY A 200 16.28 1.74 7.44
C GLY A 200 16.86 2.08 6.06
N THR A 201 17.37 1.11 5.29
CA THR A 201 17.91 1.38 3.95
C THR A 201 16.84 1.70 2.90
N THR A 202 15.59 1.40 3.22
CA THR A 202 14.44 1.56 2.33
C THR A 202 13.46 2.63 2.78
N HIS A 203 13.65 3.18 3.99
CA HIS A 203 12.81 4.19 4.63
C HIS A 203 13.64 5.40 5.07
N GLY A 204 12.97 6.45 5.53
CA GLY A 204 13.61 7.53 6.26
C GLY A 204 14.06 7.09 7.64
N VAL A 205 15.17 7.68 8.11
CA VAL A 205 15.76 7.41 9.42
C VAL A 205 15.94 8.73 10.17
N PHE A 206 15.48 8.78 11.42
CA PHE A 206 15.64 9.93 12.30
C PHE A 206 16.97 9.87 13.06
N VAL A 207 17.74 10.95 12.98
CA VAL A 207 18.82 11.26 13.92
C VAL A 207 18.21 12.12 15.02
N LEU A 208 17.98 11.52 16.19
CA LEU A 208 17.33 12.19 17.31
C LEU A 208 18.35 12.93 18.17
N GLU A 209 17.95 14.03 18.78
CA GLU A 209 18.79 14.69 19.78
C GLU A 209 19.00 13.78 21.02
N PRO A 210 20.18 13.88 21.68
CA PRO A 210 20.45 13.15 22.91
C PRO A 210 19.38 13.42 23.97
N PHE A 211 18.96 12.38 24.68
CA PHE A 211 17.92 12.48 25.69
C PHE A 211 18.38 11.81 26.99
N ASN A 212 18.42 12.60 28.07
CA ASN A 212 19.01 12.22 29.35
C ASN A 212 18.03 11.46 30.28
N ARG A 213 17.09 10.66 29.74
CA ARG A 213 16.21 9.83 30.58
C ARG A 213 16.65 8.38 30.59
N LEU A 214 16.66 7.81 31.80
CA LEU A 214 17.07 6.44 32.10
C LEU A 214 15.91 5.43 32.01
N GLU A 215 14.66 5.91 31.93
CA GLU A 215 13.45 5.06 31.93
C GLU A 215 12.93 4.84 30.52
N TYR A 216 12.76 3.57 30.14
CA TYR A 216 12.07 3.15 28.93
C TYR A 216 10.58 3.55 28.99
N ARG A 217 10.05 4.09 27.90
CA ARG A 217 8.62 4.40 27.74
C ARG A 217 8.14 3.98 26.37
N ASP A 218 6.91 3.49 26.28
CA ASP A 218 6.30 3.14 24.99
C ASP A 218 6.12 4.37 24.09
N LEU A 219 5.93 5.55 24.68
CA LEU A 219 5.73 6.83 24.00
C LEU A 219 6.75 7.89 24.47
N GLU A 220 7.51 8.46 23.54
CA GLU A 220 8.41 9.60 23.81
C GLU A 220 8.22 10.73 22.79
N TYR A 221 8.40 11.97 23.23
CA TYR A 221 8.45 13.15 22.37
C TYR A 221 9.88 13.66 22.30
N ARG A 222 10.46 13.67 21.10
CA ARG A 222 11.87 13.95 20.82
C ARG A 222 11.99 15.02 19.73
N CYS A 223 13.12 15.71 19.70
CA CYS A 223 13.49 16.59 18.60
C CYS A 223 14.35 15.84 17.59
N CYS A 224 14.08 16.04 16.30
CA CYS A 224 14.93 15.51 15.24
C CYS A 224 16.09 16.47 14.96
N HIS A 225 17.32 16.01 15.13
CA HIS A 225 18.50 16.75 14.69
C HIS A 225 18.60 16.75 13.17
N ARG A 226 18.42 15.59 12.54
CA ARG A 226 18.52 15.39 11.09
C ARG A 226 17.67 14.21 10.64
N PHE A 227 17.04 14.33 9.48
CA PHE A 227 16.38 13.22 8.81
C PHE A 227 17.23 12.73 7.63
N LEU A 228 17.37 11.41 7.49
CA LEU A 228 18.10 10.75 6.41
C LEU A 228 17.12 9.96 5.56
N HIS A 229 16.97 10.26 4.27
CA HIS A 229 16.04 9.51 3.42
C HIS A 229 16.73 8.35 2.71
N LYS A 230 16.32 7.11 3.03
CA LYS A 230 16.86 5.86 2.47
C LYS A 230 18.40 5.79 2.54
N PRO A 231 18.99 6.03 3.73
CA PRO A 231 20.44 6.04 3.88
C PRO A 231 21.04 4.64 3.71
N SER A 232 22.33 4.58 3.40
CA SER A 232 23.09 3.34 3.56
C SER A 232 23.34 3.07 5.05
N ILE A 233 23.64 1.82 5.41
CA ILE A 233 23.98 1.46 6.79
C ILE A 233 25.17 2.28 7.29
N GLU A 234 26.18 2.52 6.44
CA GLU A 234 27.34 3.34 6.79
C GLU A 234 26.95 4.79 7.13
N MET A 235 25.98 5.35 6.40
CA MET A 235 25.45 6.68 6.71
C MET A 235 24.72 6.70 8.06
N MET A 236 23.98 5.63 8.41
CA MET A 236 23.30 5.55 9.71
C MET A 236 24.31 5.60 10.86
N TYR A 237 25.42 4.86 10.79
CA TYR A 237 26.48 4.95 11.80
C TYR A 237 27.19 6.31 11.77
N LYS A 238 27.53 6.82 10.59
CA LYS A 238 28.26 8.09 10.44
C LYS A 238 27.53 9.27 11.07
N PHE A 239 26.20 9.25 11.05
CA PHE A 239 25.36 10.32 11.61
C PHE A 239 24.73 9.94 12.95
N ASP A 240 25.25 8.91 13.64
CA ASP A 240 24.80 8.49 14.98
C ASP A 240 23.29 8.21 15.07
N ALA A 241 22.70 7.67 13.99
CA ALA A 241 21.30 7.26 13.97
C ALA A 241 21.05 5.91 14.65
N VAL A 242 22.09 5.08 14.73
CA VAL A 242 22.01 3.71 15.26
C VAL A 242 21.89 3.72 16.78
N CYS A 243 20.79 3.15 17.26
CA CYS A 243 20.51 2.96 18.67
C CYS A 243 20.92 1.56 19.11
N ARG A 244 21.37 1.44 20.36
CA ARG A 244 21.62 0.15 21.03
C ARG A 244 20.65 0.04 22.19
N PRO A 245 20.00 -1.11 22.41
CA PRO A 245 19.30 -1.35 23.66
C PRO A 245 20.28 -1.09 24.80
N GLY A 246 19.94 -0.21 25.75
CA GLY A 246 20.71 -0.11 26.98
C GLY A 246 20.78 -1.49 27.67
N ASN A 247 21.68 -1.67 28.65
CA ASN A 247 21.69 -2.86 29.52
C ASN A 247 20.41 -2.90 30.40
N PHE A 248 19.24 -3.01 29.79
CA PHE A 248 17.98 -3.27 30.47
C PHE A 248 17.96 -4.77 30.76
N SER A 249 18.08 -5.11 32.04
CA SER A 249 18.03 -6.48 32.52
C SER A 249 16.76 -7.16 32.02
N GLN A 250 16.93 -8.33 31.38
CA GLN A 250 15.86 -9.25 30.98
C GLN A 250 14.93 -9.70 32.15
N GLN A 251 15.15 -9.22 33.37
CA GLN A 251 14.34 -9.53 34.55
C GLN A 251 13.10 -8.63 34.71
N ASP A 252 13.01 -7.49 34.02
CA ASP A 252 11.81 -6.62 34.07
C ASP A 252 10.77 -6.95 32.98
N PHE A 253 11.10 -7.86 32.06
CA PHE A 253 10.14 -8.50 31.15
C PHE A 253 9.66 -9.83 31.74
N GLY A 254 9.06 -9.77 32.92
CA GLY A 254 8.65 -10.94 33.69
C GLY A 254 7.34 -11.58 33.20
N GLY A 255 7.41 -12.86 32.83
CA GLY A 255 6.39 -13.86 33.18
C GLY A 255 5.12 -13.90 32.33
N GLY A 256 5.25 -14.21 31.05
CA GLY A 256 4.13 -14.65 30.21
C GLY A 256 4.63 -15.00 28.82
N ASP A 257 4.05 -16.00 28.16
CA ASP A 257 4.39 -16.50 26.82
C ASP A 257 4.24 -15.48 25.67
N THR A 258 4.26 -14.19 25.98
CA THR A 258 4.47 -13.09 25.04
C THR A 258 5.89 -13.17 24.47
N PRO A 259 6.07 -13.24 23.13
CA PRO A 259 7.38 -13.08 22.55
C PRO A 259 7.85 -11.66 22.87
N SER A 260 8.74 -11.54 23.85
CA SER A 260 9.52 -10.32 24.09
C SER A 260 10.03 -9.82 22.74
N LEU A 261 9.79 -8.56 22.39
CA LEU A 261 10.43 -7.90 21.26
C LEU A 261 11.93 -8.20 21.34
N LYS A 262 12.41 -9.17 20.57
CA LYS A 262 13.85 -9.33 20.34
C LYS A 262 14.23 -8.14 19.50
N LEU A 263 14.50 -7.01 20.16
CA LEU A 263 15.15 -5.91 19.48
C LEU A 263 16.46 -6.47 18.95
N ASP A 264 16.72 -6.21 17.67
CA ASP A 264 18.03 -6.40 17.10
C ASP A 264 19.06 -5.70 18.00
N PRO A 265 20.29 -6.24 18.11
CA PRO A 265 21.34 -5.66 18.95
C PRO A 265 21.60 -4.18 18.61
N GLU A 266 21.25 -3.79 17.38
CA GLU A 266 21.24 -2.43 16.89
C GLU A 266 19.96 -2.17 16.08
N TYR A 267 19.38 -0.99 16.26
CA TYR A 267 18.15 -0.59 15.55
C TYR A 267 18.21 0.91 15.20
N VAL A 268 17.31 1.34 14.32
CA VAL A 268 17.11 2.75 13.95
C VAL A 268 15.65 3.13 14.11
N TYR A 269 15.37 4.42 14.26
CA TYR A 269 13.99 4.93 14.22
C TYR A 269 13.63 5.33 12.79
N THR A 270 12.67 4.62 12.20
CA THR A 270 12.18 4.89 10.83
C THR A 270 10.87 5.66 10.82
N ASP A 271 10.63 6.40 9.74
CA ASP A 271 9.38 7.11 9.48
C ASP A 271 8.26 6.19 8.97
N SER A 272 7.03 6.71 9.04
CA SER A 272 5.81 6.08 8.52
C SER A 272 4.79 7.13 8.10
N VAL A 273 4.49 8.07 9.00
CA VAL A 273 3.47 9.12 8.84
C VAL A 273 3.98 10.41 9.46
N PHE A 274 3.59 11.56 8.89
CA PHE A 274 3.89 12.86 9.48
C PHE A 274 2.70 13.82 9.43
N TYR A 275 2.60 14.64 10.46
CA TYR A 275 1.69 15.76 10.59
C TYR A 275 2.38 17.06 10.18
N MET A 276 1.64 17.95 9.52
CA MET A 276 2.00 19.34 9.29
C MET A 276 1.00 20.25 9.96
N ASP A 277 1.48 21.18 10.77
CA ASP A 277 0.63 22.24 11.28
C ASP A 277 0.09 23.11 10.15
N HIS A 278 -1.05 23.74 10.42
CA HIS A 278 -1.73 24.58 9.43
C HIS A 278 -0.84 25.68 8.85
N LYS A 279 -0.01 26.32 9.69
CA LYS A 279 0.89 27.39 9.27
C LYS A 279 1.92 26.88 8.24
N THR A 280 2.46 25.69 8.45
CA THR A 280 3.41 25.07 7.53
C THR A 280 2.73 24.62 6.25
N ALA A 281 1.51 24.08 6.34
CA ALA A 281 0.71 23.73 5.16
C ALA A 281 0.42 24.98 4.29
N LYS A 282 0.00 26.11 4.88
CA LYS A 282 -0.19 27.39 4.14
C LYS A 282 1.12 27.91 3.53
N LYS A 283 2.26 27.71 4.19
CA LYS A 283 3.58 28.08 3.65
C LYS A 283 3.94 27.27 2.40
N LEU A 284 3.65 25.97 2.38
CA LEU A 284 3.81 25.10 1.21
C LEU A 284 2.83 25.47 0.09
N LEU A 285 1.58 25.75 0.42
CA LEU A 285 0.58 26.22 -0.54
C LEU A 285 1.02 27.53 -1.23
N ALA A 286 1.39 28.54 -0.44
CA ALA A 286 1.83 29.83 -0.96
C ALA A 286 3.11 29.71 -1.82
N PHE A 287 3.95 28.70 -1.57
CA PHE A 287 5.05 28.37 -2.45
C PHE A 287 4.57 27.77 -3.77
N TYR A 288 3.66 26.80 -3.70
CA TYR A 288 3.12 26.13 -4.88
C TYR A 288 2.37 27.09 -5.83
N GLU A 289 1.61 28.03 -5.27
CA GLU A 289 0.92 29.08 -6.05
C GLU A 289 1.89 30.02 -6.77
N LYS A 290 3.12 30.19 -6.28
CA LYS A 290 4.15 31.03 -6.92
C LYS A 290 4.89 30.32 -8.05
N ILE A 291 4.96 28.99 -8.02
CA ILE A 291 5.72 28.23 -9.04
C ILE A 291 4.84 27.85 -10.25
N ASP A 292 3.52 28.01 -10.13
CA ASP A 292 2.45 27.75 -11.10
C ASP A 292 2.38 26.29 -11.61
N THR A 293 3.46 25.80 -12.24
CA THR A 293 3.58 24.43 -12.76
C THR A 293 4.75 23.69 -12.12
N LEU A 294 4.52 22.45 -11.68
CA LEU A 294 5.54 21.55 -11.17
C LEU A 294 5.83 20.46 -12.21
N ASN A 295 7.04 20.46 -12.77
CA ASN A 295 7.43 19.55 -13.86
C ASN A 295 8.38 18.44 -13.41
N CYS A 296 8.58 18.24 -12.10
CA CYS A 296 9.53 17.27 -11.57
C CYS A 296 8.97 16.52 -10.35
N GLU A 297 9.52 15.34 -10.09
CA GLU A 297 9.12 14.46 -9.00
C GLU A 297 9.65 14.97 -7.65
N ILE A 298 8.74 15.39 -6.76
CA ILE A 298 9.03 15.77 -5.38
C ILE A 298 8.57 14.66 -4.45
N ASP A 299 9.47 14.19 -3.58
CA ASP A 299 9.18 13.19 -2.56
C ASP A 299 8.85 13.88 -1.23
N ALA A 300 7.67 13.65 -0.65
CA ALA A 300 7.27 14.32 0.59
C ALA A 300 8.24 14.04 1.75
N TYR A 301 8.73 12.82 1.88
CA TYR A 301 9.66 12.44 2.95
C TYR A 301 11.07 12.90 2.62
N GLY A 302 11.52 12.65 1.39
CA GLY A 302 12.85 13.01 0.90
C GLY A 302 13.07 14.51 0.73
N ASP A 303 12.05 15.28 0.37
CA ASP A 303 12.19 16.71 0.04
C ASP A 303 11.57 17.63 1.10
N PHE A 304 10.55 17.19 1.86
CA PHE A 304 10.06 17.99 3.00
C PHE A 304 10.83 17.67 4.27
N LEU A 305 10.90 16.41 4.70
CA LEU A 305 11.50 16.08 6.01
C LEU A 305 13.02 16.27 6.05
N GLN A 306 13.76 15.97 4.98
CA GLN A 306 15.23 16.22 4.95
C GLN A 306 15.59 17.72 5.01
N ALA A 307 14.66 18.61 4.67
CA ALA A 307 14.87 20.06 4.79
C ALA A 307 14.73 20.59 6.24
N LEU A 308 14.35 19.72 7.18
CA LEU A 308 14.02 20.09 8.55
C LEU A 308 15.09 19.64 9.56
N GLY A 309 15.04 20.25 10.73
CA GLY A 309 15.99 20.00 11.82
C GLY A 309 17.26 20.86 11.72
N PRO A 310 17.93 21.12 12.85
CA PRO A 310 19.12 21.98 12.90
C PRO A 310 20.30 21.41 12.09
N GLY A 311 20.34 20.09 11.89
CA GLY A 311 21.34 19.41 11.09
C GLY A 311 21.03 19.36 9.59
N ALA A 312 19.93 19.91 9.08
CA ALA A 312 19.58 19.80 7.66
C ALA A 312 20.65 20.43 6.73
N THR A 313 21.01 19.73 5.65
CA THR A 313 21.93 20.25 4.62
C THR A 313 21.28 20.23 3.25
N VAL A 314 21.68 21.14 2.37
CA VAL A 314 21.17 21.21 0.99
C VAL A 314 21.71 20.10 0.09
N GLU A 315 22.68 19.32 0.56
CA GLU A 315 23.43 18.35 -0.27
C GLU A 315 22.54 17.24 -0.84
N TYR A 316 21.49 16.82 -0.10
CA TYR A 316 20.59 15.76 -0.55
C TYR A 316 19.85 16.12 -1.84
N THR A 317 19.67 17.41 -2.15
CA THR A 317 18.88 17.83 -3.32
C THR A 317 19.49 17.39 -4.64
N ARG A 318 20.79 17.06 -4.64
CA ARG A 318 21.54 16.52 -5.78
C ARG A 318 21.45 15.00 -5.90
N ASN A 319 20.89 14.30 -4.91
CA ASN A 319 20.71 12.86 -4.96
C ASN A 319 19.45 12.51 -5.77
N THR A 320 19.67 11.98 -6.97
CA THR A 320 18.61 11.60 -7.92
C THR A 320 18.26 10.11 -7.90
N SER A 321 18.88 9.31 -7.03
CA SER A 321 18.66 7.84 -6.98
C SER A 321 17.21 7.43 -6.73
N ASN A 322 16.41 8.30 -6.11
CA ASN A 322 15.03 8.02 -5.71
C ASN A 322 13.96 8.55 -6.69
N VAL A 323 14.33 9.29 -7.74
CA VAL A 323 13.36 9.78 -8.74
C VAL A 323 13.22 8.83 -9.93
N THR A 324 12.04 8.82 -10.54
CA THR A 324 11.76 7.98 -11.70
C THR A 324 12.41 8.53 -12.97
N LYS A 325 12.50 9.86 -13.07
CA LYS A 325 13.11 10.58 -14.18
C LYS A 325 13.85 11.81 -13.66
N GLU A 326 15.08 12.00 -14.12
CA GLU A 326 15.88 13.18 -13.82
C GLU A 326 15.45 14.33 -14.74
N GLU A 327 14.56 15.18 -14.23
CA GLU A 327 14.14 16.39 -14.93
C GLU A 327 15.16 17.52 -14.67
N SER A 328 15.38 18.39 -15.65
CA SER A 328 16.38 19.47 -15.57
C SER A 328 16.15 20.45 -14.41
N GLU A 329 14.89 20.62 -14.01
CA GLU A 329 14.48 21.54 -12.94
C GLU A 329 14.51 20.90 -11.53
N LEU A 330 14.75 19.59 -11.44
CA LEU A 330 14.59 18.83 -10.20
C LEU A 330 15.45 19.38 -9.05
N VAL A 331 16.74 19.58 -9.30
CA VAL A 331 17.68 20.03 -8.26
C VAL A 331 17.34 21.45 -7.79
N ASP A 332 16.99 22.35 -8.71
CA ASP A 332 16.59 23.73 -8.39
C ASP A 332 15.31 23.73 -7.53
N MET A 333 14.29 22.98 -7.95
CA MET A 333 13.03 22.91 -7.23
C MET A 333 13.21 22.36 -5.81
N ARG A 334 14.00 21.30 -5.66
CA ARG A 334 14.35 20.73 -4.34
C ARG A 334 15.12 21.72 -3.47
N GLN A 335 16.04 22.49 -4.03
CA GLN A 335 16.73 23.55 -3.30
C GLN A 335 15.78 24.66 -2.86
N ARG A 336 14.82 25.05 -3.69
CA ARG A 336 13.82 26.06 -3.33
C ARG A 336 12.93 25.58 -2.18
N ILE A 337 12.50 24.31 -2.21
CA ILE A 337 11.77 23.66 -1.10
C ILE A 337 12.64 23.61 0.16
N PHE A 338 13.92 23.24 0.03
CA PHE A 338 14.86 23.23 1.15
C PHE A 338 14.94 24.61 1.83
N HIS A 339 15.20 25.68 1.06
CA HIS A 339 15.31 27.03 1.60
C HIS A 339 13.99 27.55 2.16
N LEU A 340 12.86 27.14 1.57
CA LEU A 340 11.53 27.44 2.11
C LEU A 340 11.39 26.82 3.50
N LEU A 341 11.68 25.53 3.65
CA LEU A 341 11.39 24.78 4.88
C LEU A 341 12.47 24.92 5.96
N LYS A 342 13.70 25.28 5.61
CA LYS A 342 14.81 25.44 6.55
C LYS A 342 14.43 26.28 7.77
N GLY A 343 14.74 25.75 8.95
CA GLY A 343 14.41 26.37 10.24
C GLY A 343 13.00 26.05 10.77
N THR A 344 12.19 25.31 10.01
CA THR A 344 10.92 24.75 10.51
C THR A 344 11.22 23.55 11.43
N PRO A 345 10.62 23.46 12.63
CA PRO A 345 10.85 22.34 13.53
C PRO A 345 10.37 20.99 12.95
N LEU A 346 11.12 19.93 13.26
CA LEU A 346 10.70 18.54 13.08
C LEU A 346 10.66 17.85 14.44
N ASN A 347 9.45 17.69 14.96
CA ASN A 347 9.17 16.94 16.18
C ASN A 347 9.00 15.46 15.83
N VAL A 348 9.38 14.57 16.75
CA VAL A 348 9.28 13.13 16.56
C VAL A 348 8.56 12.51 17.76
N ILE A 349 7.50 11.76 17.47
CA ILE A 349 6.81 10.93 18.44
C ILE A 349 7.36 9.51 18.26
N VAL A 350 8.22 9.10 19.18
CA VAL A 350 8.82 7.78 19.20
C VAL A 350 7.84 6.80 19.84
N LEU A 351 7.50 5.75 19.08
CA LEU A 351 6.62 4.67 19.50
C LEU A 351 7.46 3.41 19.70
N ASN A 352 8.00 3.22 20.89
CA ASN A 352 8.91 2.11 21.20
C ASN A 352 8.22 0.75 21.19
N ASN A 353 6.91 0.72 21.44
CA ASN A 353 6.07 -0.46 21.30
C ASN A 353 5.22 -0.35 20.02
N SER A 354 5.88 -0.47 18.87
CA SER A 354 5.22 -0.39 17.57
C SER A 354 5.87 -1.31 16.55
N LYS A 355 5.11 -1.60 15.49
CA LYS A 355 5.58 -2.34 14.32
C LYS A 355 5.09 -1.67 13.05
N PHE A 356 5.95 -1.73 12.06
CA PHE A 356 5.73 -1.19 10.73
C PHE A 356 5.80 -2.34 9.72
N TYR A 357 4.76 -2.47 8.91
CA TYR A 357 4.68 -3.47 7.85
C TYR A 357 4.44 -2.77 6.51
N HIS A 358 5.06 -3.27 5.45
CA HIS A 358 4.90 -2.72 4.11
C HIS A 358 4.39 -3.80 3.17
N ILE A 359 3.28 -3.52 2.49
CA ILE A 359 2.58 -4.41 1.55
C ILE A 359 2.56 -3.74 0.16
N GLY A 360 3.75 -3.37 -0.33
CA GLY A 360 3.88 -2.63 -1.59
C GLY A 360 4.35 -3.48 -2.77
N THR A 361 4.71 -4.74 -2.55
CA THR A 361 5.17 -5.69 -3.57
C THR A 361 4.46 -7.05 -3.49
N THR A 362 4.43 -7.80 -4.59
CA THR A 362 3.90 -9.17 -4.62
C THR A 362 4.55 -10.09 -3.59
N LYS A 363 5.86 -9.96 -3.36
CA LYS A 363 6.61 -10.76 -2.38
C LYS A 363 6.16 -10.48 -0.95
N GLU A 364 6.06 -9.20 -0.59
CA GLU A 364 5.57 -8.78 0.73
C GLU A 364 4.11 -9.19 0.92
N TYR A 365 3.26 -9.00 -0.10
CA TYR A 365 1.85 -9.38 -0.08
C TYR A 365 1.66 -10.88 0.21
N LEU A 366 2.41 -11.75 -0.49
CA LEU A 366 2.41 -13.18 -0.18
C LEU A 366 2.91 -13.46 1.23
N PHE A 367 4.11 -12.97 1.58
CA PHE A 367 4.73 -13.23 2.87
C PHE A 367 3.81 -12.85 4.04
N HIS A 368 3.28 -11.62 4.03
CA HIS A 368 2.45 -11.09 5.10
C HIS A 368 1.11 -11.82 5.25
N PHE A 369 0.52 -12.29 4.15
CA PHE A 369 -0.79 -12.96 4.20
C PHE A 369 -0.72 -14.48 4.37
N THR A 370 0.44 -15.11 4.14
CA THR A 370 0.56 -16.58 4.22
C THR A 370 1.51 -17.09 5.29
N SER A 371 2.53 -16.30 5.66
CA SER A 371 3.69 -16.78 6.42
C SER A 371 4.02 -15.93 7.65
N ASP A 372 3.69 -14.64 7.65
CA ASP A 372 3.96 -13.73 8.76
C ASP A 372 3.02 -13.97 9.95
N SER A 373 3.52 -14.72 10.94
CA SER A 373 2.79 -15.01 12.17
C SER A 373 2.58 -13.79 13.06
N SER A 374 3.46 -12.78 12.99
CA SER A 374 3.36 -11.57 13.82
C SER A 374 2.21 -10.70 13.35
N LEU A 375 2.20 -10.32 12.07
CA LEU A 375 1.11 -9.52 11.49
C LEU A 375 -0.22 -10.24 11.63
N LYS A 376 -0.22 -11.56 11.40
CA LYS A 376 -1.40 -12.40 11.56
C LYS A 376 -1.99 -12.33 12.97
N SER A 377 -1.16 -12.47 14.00
CA SER A 377 -1.57 -12.38 15.40
C SER A 377 -2.13 -10.99 15.72
N GLU A 378 -1.38 -9.94 15.36
CA GLU A 378 -1.65 -8.57 15.79
C GLU A 378 -2.92 -7.99 15.16
N LEU A 379 -3.16 -8.24 13.87
CA LEU A 379 -4.38 -7.84 13.17
C LEU A 379 -5.54 -8.84 13.30
N GLY A 380 -5.24 -10.10 13.66
CA GLY A 380 -6.23 -11.18 13.62
C GLY A 380 -6.54 -11.66 12.20
N LEU A 381 -5.51 -11.79 11.35
CA LEU A 381 -5.68 -12.22 9.96
C LEU A 381 -6.16 -13.67 9.87
N GLN A 382 -7.11 -13.92 8.97
CA GLN A 382 -7.73 -15.21 8.72
C GLN A 382 -7.15 -15.86 7.46
N SER A 383 -6.95 -17.18 7.48
CA SER A 383 -6.55 -17.90 6.25
C SER A 383 -7.71 -18.01 5.24
N ILE A 384 -8.96 -17.96 5.72
CA ILE A 384 -10.17 -17.96 4.89
C ILE A 384 -11.07 -16.80 5.36
N ALA A 385 -10.84 -15.62 4.79
CA ALA A 385 -11.57 -14.40 5.11
C ALA A 385 -12.79 -14.24 4.20
N PHE A 386 -13.99 -14.22 4.79
CA PHE A 386 -15.27 -14.05 4.09
C PHE A 386 -15.38 -14.88 2.79
N SER A 387 -15.00 -16.15 2.80
CA SER A 387 -14.91 -16.99 1.59
C SER A 387 -15.65 -18.33 1.75
N ILE A 388 -15.87 -19.02 0.62
CA ILE A 388 -16.35 -20.41 0.54
C ILE A 388 -15.19 -21.29 0.09
N PHE A 389 -14.76 -22.20 0.96
CA PHE A 389 -13.86 -23.30 0.64
C PHE A 389 -14.01 -24.35 1.75
N PRO A 390 -14.24 -25.64 1.45
CA PRO A 390 -14.30 -26.66 2.48
C PRO A 390 -12.93 -26.78 3.14
N ALA A 391 -12.93 -26.88 4.47
CA ALA A 391 -11.81 -26.64 5.36
C ALA A 391 -10.44 -27.11 4.83
N ILE A 392 -9.45 -26.21 4.86
CA ILE A 392 -8.04 -26.54 4.63
C ILE A 392 -7.61 -27.46 5.77
N PRO A 393 -7.11 -28.69 5.50
CA PRO A 393 -6.53 -29.52 6.55
C PRO A 393 -5.41 -28.75 7.26
N GLU A 394 -5.41 -28.75 8.59
CA GLU A 394 -4.39 -28.07 9.40
C GLU A 394 -3.03 -28.76 9.26
N TYR A 395 -2.31 -28.48 8.17
CA TYR A 395 -0.90 -28.81 8.06
C TYR A 395 -0.07 -27.70 8.72
N SER A 396 0.94 -28.11 9.49
CA SER A 396 1.98 -27.24 10.03
C SER A 396 2.86 -26.73 8.88
N GLY A 397 2.61 -25.51 8.39
CA GLY A 397 3.35 -24.86 7.29
C GLY A 397 2.75 -23.52 6.87
N ASN A 398 3.27 -22.91 5.79
CA ASN A 398 2.71 -21.69 5.20
C ASN A 398 1.25 -21.96 4.75
N LYS A 399 0.28 -21.24 5.30
CA LYS A 399 -1.14 -21.45 4.93
C LYS A 399 -1.47 -20.60 3.72
N SER A 400 -2.30 -21.10 2.82
CA SER A 400 -2.87 -20.27 1.76
C SER A 400 -3.86 -19.26 2.36
N CYS A 401 -4.07 -18.14 1.68
CA CYS A 401 -4.97 -17.08 2.09
C CYS A 401 -6.06 -16.89 1.04
N ILE A 402 -7.32 -16.96 1.46
CA ILE A 402 -8.49 -16.83 0.59
C ILE A 402 -9.33 -15.65 1.09
N ILE A 403 -9.55 -14.64 0.24
CA ILE A 403 -10.20 -13.38 0.60
C ILE A 403 -11.39 -13.15 -0.33
N GLN A 404 -12.62 -13.10 0.22
CA GLN A 404 -13.86 -12.93 -0.54
C GLN A 404 -13.87 -13.68 -1.87
N SER A 405 -13.70 -15.01 -1.80
CA SER A 405 -13.59 -15.87 -2.99
C SER A 405 -14.39 -17.16 -2.80
N ILE A 406 -14.72 -17.80 -3.91
CA ILE A 406 -15.51 -19.04 -3.96
C ILE A 406 -14.67 -20.10 -4.67
N LEU A 407 -14.29 -21.13 -3.94
CA LEU A 407 -13.51 -22.24 -4.44
C LEU A 407 -14.31 -23.52 -4.29
N ASP A 408 -14.40 -24.29 -5.38
CA ASP A 408 -15.01 -25.63 -5.34
C ASP A 408 -14.23 -26.55 -4.40
N SER A 409 -14.94 -27.48 -3.77
CA SER A 409 -14.38 -28.50 -2.89
C SER A 409 -13.25 -29.36 -3.46
N ARG A 410 -13.21 -29.53 -4.78
CA ARG A 410 -12.19 -30.31 -5.49
C ARG A 410 -11.01 -29.47 -5.96
N CYS A 411 -11.10 -28.15 -5.84
CA CYS A 411 -9.99 -27.25 -6.16
C CYS A 411 -8.80 -27.52 -5.23
N SER A 412 -7.61 -27.70 -5.80
CA SER A 412 -6.38 -27.87 -5.04
C SER A 412 -5.64 -26.54 -4.92
N LEU A 413 -5.35 -26.11 -3.70
CA LEU A 413 -4.62 -24.87 -3.41
C LEU A 413 -3.36 -25.18 -2.60
N ALA A 414 -2.20 -24.97 -3.20
CA ALA A 414 -0.93 -25.19 -2.52
C ALA A 414 -0.57 -24.05 -1.54
N PRO A 415 0.32 -24.32 -0.55
CA PRO A 415 0.83 -23.35 0.42
C PRO A 415 1.37 -22.03 -0.16
N GLY A 416 1.30 -20.97 0.63
CA GLY A 416 1.91 -19.67 0.28
C GLY A 416 1.14 -18.89 -0.78
N SER A 417 0.02 -19.38 -1.29
CA SER A 417 -0.78 -18.72 -2.33
C SER A 417 -1.90 -17.85 -1.74
N VAL A 418 -2.19 -16.73 -2.43
CA VAL A 418 -3.29 -15.81 -2.10
C VAL A 418 -4.32 -15.80 -3.23
N VAL A 419 -5.59 -15.97 -2.89
CA VAL A 419 -6.73 -15.90 -3.82
C VAL A 419 -7.69 -14.83 -3.32
N GLU A 420 -7.90 -13.78 -4.10
CA GLU A 420 -8.84 -12.70 -3.76
C GLU A 420 -9.87 -12.46 -4.86
N TYR A 421 -11.11 -12.16 -4.47
CA TYR A 421 -12.21 -11.82 -5.38
C TYR A 421 -12.35 -12.77 -6.58
N SER A 422 -12.19 -14.08 -6.36
CA SER A 422 -12.09 -15.04 -7.46
C SER A 422 -13.05 -16.22 -7.31
N ARG A 423 -13.34 -16.88 -8.43
CA ARG A 423 -14.14 -18.11 -8.52
C ARG A 423 -13.31 -19.22 -9.16
N LEU A 424 -13.02 -20.29 -8.42
CA LEU A 424 -12.24 -21.44 -8.93
C LEU A 424 -13.09 -22.72 -8.91
N GLY A 425 -13.16 -23.38 -10.07
CA GLY A 425 -13.90 -24.61 -10.29
C GLY A 425 -13.19 -25.87 -9.79
N PRO A 426 -13.85 -27.03 -9.92
CA PRO A 426 -13.39 -28.30 -9.33
C PRO A 426 -12.08 -28.83 -9.88
N ASP A 427 -11.78 -28.57 -11.15
CA ASP A 427 -10.61 -29.11 -11.85
C ASP A 427 -9.44 -28.11 -11.90
N VAL A 428 -9.43 -27.15 -10.98
CA VAL A 428 -8.38 -26.13 -10.85
C VAL A 428 -7.33 -26.58 -9.84
N SER A 429 -6.06 -26.53 -10.23
CA SER A 429 -4.92 -26.79 -9.36
C SER A 429 -3.99 -25.59 -9.32
N VAL A 430 -3.80 -25.01 -8.14
CA VAL A 430 -2.97 -23.82 -7.92
C VAL A 430 -1.68 -24.23 -7.21
N GLY A 431 -0.54 -23.96 -7.85
CA GLY A 431 0.80 -24.18 -7.28
C GLY A 431 1.13 -23.22 -6.13
N GLU A 432 2.30 -23.41 -5.53
CA GLU A 432 2.73 -22.64 -4.36
C GLU A 432 3.00 -21.17 -4.72
N ASN A 433 2.87 -20.28 -3.74
CA ASN A 433 3.26 -18.87 -3.85
C ASN A 433 2.63 -18.14 -5.06
N CYS A 434 1.38 -18.44 -5.38
CA CYS A 434 0.62 -17.79 -6.45
C CYS A 434 -0.24 -16.64 -5.94
N ILE A 435 -0.51 -15.66 -6.80
CA ILE A 435 -1.52 -14.62 -6.55
C ILE A 435 -2.60 -14.75 -7.63
N ILE A 436 -3.85 -14.92 -7.23
CA ILE A 436 -5.01 -14.89 -8.13
C ILE A 436 -5.96 -13.78 -7.67
N SER A 437 -6.27 -12.81 -8.53
CA SER A 437 -7.12 -11.67 -8.20
C SER A 437 -8.17 -11.41 -9.29
N GLY A 438 -9.44 -11.32 -8.89
CA GLY A 438 -10.53 -10.97 -9.81
C GLY A 438 -10.85 -12.01 -10.88
N SER A 439 -10.35 -13.24 -10.74
CA SER A 439 -10.41 -14.25 -11.81
C SER A 439 -11.59 -15.20 -11.67
N HIS A 440 -12.04 -15.76 -12.81
CA HIS A 440 -13.07 -16.78 -12.86
C HIS A 440 -12.55 -17.95 -13.69
N ILE A 441 -12.36 -19.13 -13.08
CA ILE A 441 -11.78 -20.31 -13.72
C ILE A 441 -12.71 -21.49 -13.51
N ILE A 442 -13.51 -21.83 -14.51
CA ILE A 442 -14.47 -22.95 -14.43
C ILE A 442 -13.99 -24.24 -15.10
N THR A 443 -13.06 -24.12 -16.05
CA THR A 443 -12.51 -25.25 -16.78
C THR A 443 -11.24 -25.76 -16.11
N ARG A 444 -10.84 -26.98 -16.47
CA ARG A 444 -9.59 -27.59 -15.98
C ARG A 444 -8.40 -26.66 -16.26
N ALA A 445 -7.72 -26.26 -15.21
CA ALA A 445 -6.58 -25.35 -15.27
C ALA A 445 -5.52 -25.73 -14.23
N ILE A 446 -4.26 -25.63 -14.64
CA ILE A 446 -3.11 -25.81 -13.75
C ILE A 446 -2.36 -24.48 -13.75
N LEU A 447 -2.26 -23.87 -12.57
CA LEU A 447 -1.44 -22.69 -12.34
C LEU A 447 -0.11 -23.14 -11.73
N PRO A 448 1.01 -22.95 -12.44
CA PRO A 448 2.33 -23.28 -11.92
C PRO A 448 2.67 -22.46 -10.67
N ALA A 449 3.57 -22.98 -9.82
CA ALA A 449 4.07 -22.23 -8.67
C ALA A 449 4.67 -20.88 -9.08
N TYR A 450 4.54 -19.86 -8.22
CA TYR A 450 4.98 -18.48 -8.47
C TYR A 450 4.26 -17.76 -9.62
N SER A 451 3.04 -18.18 -9.97
CA SER A 451 2.22 -17.48 -10.96
C SER A 451 1.45 -16.31 -10.36
N PHE A 452 1.45 -15.17 -11.06
CA PHE A 452 0.57 -14.04 -10.80
C PHE A 452 -0.51 -14.00 -11.87
N VAL A 453 -1.77 -13.93 -11.47
CA VAL A 453 -2.95 -13.85 -12.34
C VAL A 453 -3.89 -12.78 -11.81
N CYS A 454 -4.14 -11.74 -12.60
CA CYS A 454 -5.09 -10.67 -12.26
C CYS A 454 -5.95 -10.32 -13.48
N SER A 455 -7.26 -10.55 -13.39
CA SER A 455 -8.21 -10.31 -14.48
C SER A 455 -8.83 -8.92 -14.36
N LEU A 456 -8.89 -8.19 -15.49
CA LEU A 456 -9.52 -6.88 -15.59
C LEU A 456 -10.70 -6.91 -16.54
N SER A 457 -11.77 -6.23 -16.14
CA SER A 457 -12.85 -5.80 -17.03
C SER A 457 -12.40 -4.56 -17.79
N LEU A 458 -12.65 -4.54 -19.09
CA LEU A 458 -12.23 -3.49 -20.02
C LEU A 458 -13.44 -2.99 -20.82
N LYS A 459 -13.55 -1.67 -20.98
CA LYS A 459 -14.53 -1.04 -21.85
C LYS A 459 -13.87 -0.62 -23.16
N ILE A 460 -14.03 -1.44 -24.20
CA ILE A 460 -13.42 -1.21 -25.52
C ILE A 460 -14.53 -0.98 -26.53
N ASN A 461 -14.56 0.20 -27.16
CA ASN A 461 -15.59 0.60 -28.12
C ASN A 461 -17.02 0.45 -27.57
N GLY A 462 -17.23 0.77 -26.30
CA GLY A 462 -18.53 0.65 -25.63
C GLY A 462 -18.92 -0.77 -25.19
N HIS A 463 -18.13 -1.79 -25.52
CA HIS A 463 -18.38 -3.17 -25.13
C HIS A 463 -17.47 -3.60 -23.98
N ILE A 464 -18.04 -4.36 -23.05
CA ILE A 464 -17.27 -5.02 -22.00
C ILE A 464 -16.49 -6.18 -22.63
N LYS A 465 -15.19 -6.20 -22.35
CA LYS A 465 -14.21 -7.23 -22.71
C LYS A 465 -13.35 -7.52 -21.49
N TYR A 466 -12.55 -8.57 -21.56
CA TYR A 466 -11.71 -8.99 -20.43
C TYR A 466 -10.29 -9.29 -20.91
N SER A 467 -9.31 -8.97 -20.09
CA SER A 467 -7.92 -9.38 -20.28
C SER A 467 -7.31 -9.70 -18.93
N THR A 468 -6.42 -10.70 -18.91
CA THR A 468 -5.81 -11.19 -17.68
C THR A 468 -4.31 -10.99 -17.73
N MET A 469 -3.80 -10.20 -16.77
CA MET A 469 -2.37 -10.09 -16.49
C MET A 469 -1.89 -11.44 -15.96
N ALA A 470 -1.06 -12.15 -16.71
CA ALA A 470 -0.39 -13.36 -16.26
C ALA A 470 1.12 -13.21 -16.40
N CYS A 471 1.86 -13.36 -15.31
CA CYS A 471 3.32 -13.31 -15.28
C CYS A 471 3.86 -14.08 -14.07
N GLY A 472 5.18 -14.10 -13.88
CA GLY A 472 5.78 -14.58 -12.63
C GLY A 472 5.59 -13.56 -11.51
N VAL A 473 5.37 -14.03 -10.28
CA VAL A 473 5.32 -13.20 -9.06
C VAL A 473 6.61 -12.40 -8.87
N GLN A 474 7.73 -12.91 -9.37
CA GLN A 474 9.05 -12.29 -9.27
C GLN A 474 9.44 -11.43 -10.48
N ASP A 475 8.59 -11.36 -11.52
CA ASP A 475 8.90 -10.57 -12.71
C ASP A 475 8.95 -9.07 -12.37
N ASN A 476 10.00 -8.40 -12.85
CA ASN A 476 10.17 -6.97 -12.61
C ASN A 476 9.49 -6.15 -13.71
N LEU A 477 8.19 -5.88 -13.53
CA LEU A 477 7.41 -5.07 -14.48
C LEU A 477 7.91 -3.62 -14.63
N LYS A 478 8.68 -3.11 -13.66
CA LYS A 478 9.27 -1.77 -13.68
C LYS A 478 10.58 -1.71 -14.47
N LYS A 479 11.24 -2.86 -14.68
CA LYS A 479 12.50 -2.91 -15.44
C LYS A 479 12.23 -2.49 -16.88
N ASN A 480 13.03 -1.54 -17.35
CA ASN A 480 12.94 -1.03 -18.71
C ASN A 480 14.29 -1.11 -19.43
N VAL A 481 14.22 -1.15 -20.76
CA VAL A 481 15.35 -1.06 -21.69
C VAL A 481 15.08 0.04 -22.71
N LYS A 482 16.13 0.60 -23.33
CA LYS A 482 15.99 1.74 -24.25
C LYS A 482 15.86 1.33 -25.72
N THR A 483 16.30 0.12 -26.08
CA THR A 483 16.38 -0.32 -27.47
C THR A 483 15.73 -1.69 -27.67
N LEU A 484 15.24 -1.97 -28.88
CA LEU A 484 14.65 -3.27 -29.23
C LEU A 484 15.66 -4.42 -29.11
N SER A 485 16.94 -4.18 -29.42
CA SER A 485 18.01 -5.17 -29.26
C SER A 485 18.23 -5.62 -27.82
N ASP A 486 17.84 -4.78 -26.85
CA ASP A 486 17.98 -5.05 -25.42
C ASP A 486 16.75 -5.76 -24.83
N VAL A 487 15.69 -6.02 -25.60
CA VAL A 487 14.48 -6.72 -25.15
C VAL A 487 14.80 -8.08 -24.52
N LYS A 488 15.87 -8.75 -24.97
CA LYS A 488 16.40 -9.99 -24.38
C LYS A 488 16.81 -9.87 -22.90
N LEU A 489 17.01 -8.66 -22.38
CA LEU A 489 17.34 -8.40 -20.96
C LEU A 489 16.10 -8.34 -20.07
N LEU A 490 14.91 -8.20 -20.66
CA LEU A 490 13.65 -8.34 -19.95
C LEU A 490 13.36 -9.82 -19.73
N GLN A 491 12.77 -10.14 -18.59
CA GLN A 491 12.47 -11.52 -18.21
C GLN A 491 10.98 -11.66 -17.94
N PHE A 492 10.40 -12.75 -18.45
CA PHE A 492 9.05 -13.19 -18.17
C PHE A 492 9.13 -14.61 -17.64
N PHE A 493 8.68 -14.83 -16.41
CA PHE A 493 8.74 -16.12 -15.73
C PHE A 493 10.16 -16.74 -15.72
N GLY A 494 11.18 -15.91 -15.50
CA GLY A 494 12.60 -16.33 -15.50
C GLY A 494 13.19 -16.64 -16.88
N VAL A 495 12.43 -16.51 -17.96
CA VAL A 495 12.87 -16.69 -19.35
C VAL A 495 13.05 -15.33 -20.02
N SER A 496 13.99 -15.20 -20.95
CA SER A 496 14.16 -13.95 -21.71
C SER A 496 12.89 -13.63 -22.50
N LEU A 497 12.45 -12.37 -22.49
CA LEU A 497 11.23 -11.96 -23.21
C LEU A 497 11.33 -12.29 -24.71
N LEU A 498 12.53 -12.17 -25.30
CA LEU A 498 12.77 -12.55 -26.69
C LEU A 498 12.37 -14.00 -26.97
N SER A 499 12.82 -14.94 -26.12
CA SER A 499 12.45 -16.36 -26.27
C SER A 499 10.95 -16.61 -26.03
N CYS A 500 10.32 -15.84 -25.16
CA CYS A 500 8.87 -15.93 -24.96
C CYS A 500 8.10 -15.46 -26.20
N LEU A 501 8.55 -14.39 -26.86
CA LEU A 501 7.94 -13.89 -28.10
C LEU A 501 8.03 -14.92 -29.23
N ASP A 502 9.16 -15.64 -29.36
CA ASP A 502 9.29 -16.75 -30.31
C ASP A 502 8.25 -17.85 -30.05
N VAL A 503 8.08 -18.24 -28.79
CA VAL A 503 7.07 -19.22 -28.35
C VAL A 503 5.65 -18.75 -28.67
N TRP A 504 5.42 -17.43 -28.58
CA TRP A 504 4.13 -16.80 -28.84
C TRP A 504 3.88 -16.41 -30.30
N ASN A 505 4.85 -16.68 -31.19
CA ASN A 505 4.83 -16.28 -32.59
C ASN A 505 4.64 -14.76 -32.78
N LEU A 506 5.30 -13.95 -31.94
CA LEU A 506 5.27 -12.49 -31.98
C LEU A 506 6.63 -11.95 -32.42
N GLU A 507 6.62 -10.93 -33.28
CA GLU A 507 7.83 -10.25 -33.73
C GLU A 507 8.21 -9.09 -32.80
N VAL A 508 9.52 -8.86 -32.62
CA VAL A 508 10.04 -7.73 -31.86
C VAL A 508 10.00 -6.48 -32.73
N THR A 509 8.87 -5.79 -32.70
CA THR A 509 8.67 -4.51 -33.41
C THR A 509 8.40 -3.37 -32.42
N GLU A 510 8.45 -2.14 -32.91
CA GLU A 510 8.00 -1.00 -32.09
C GLU A 510 6.51 -1.07 -31.73
N GLU A 511 5.69 -1.76 -32.53
CA GLU A 511 4.26 -1.93 -32.30
C GLU A 511 3.95 -2.93 -31.19
N LEU A 512 4.92 -3.77 -30.80
CA LEU A 512 4.80 -4.62 -29.63
C LEU A 512 4.64 -3.80 -28.35
N PHE A 513 5.14 -2.56 -28.31
CA PHE A 513 5.11 -1.73 -27.10
C PHE A 513 4.12 -0.57 -27.23
N SER A 514 3.34 -0.33 -26.17
CA SER A 514 2.43 0.81 -26.06
C SER A 514 3.13 2.06 -25.52
N GLY A 515 2.44 3.20 -25.64
CA GLY A 515 2.83 4.44 -24.99
C GLY A 515 4.16 4.99 -25.50
N ASN A 516 5.00 5.46 -24.57
CA ASN A 516 6.28 6.06 -24.90
C ASN A 516 7.34 5.01 -25.24
N LYS A 517 7.74 4.96 -26.51
CA LYS A 517 8.72 4.00 -27.06
C LYS A 517 10.17 4.23 -26.62
N THR A 518 10.45 5.25 -25.81
CA THR A 518 11.79 5.49 -25.24
C THR A 518 12.17 4.48 -24.17
N TYR A 519 11.19 3.79 -23.57
CA TYR A 519 11.41 2.77 -22.55
C TYR A 519 10.52 1.56 -22.85
N LEU A 520 11.12 0.39 -23.04
CA LEU A 520 10.46 -0.87 -23.34
C LEU A 520 10.48 -1.76 -22.10
N SER A 521 9.35 -2.37 -21.73
CA SER A 521 9.16 -3.14 -20.49
C SER A 521 8.05 -4.17 -20.66
N LEU A 522 7.89 -5.06 -19.68
CA LEU A 522 6.69 -5.93 -19.63
C LEU A 522 5.40 -5.14 -19.41
N TRP A 523 5.48 -3.97 -18.77
CA TRP A 523 4.33 -3.13 -18.48
C TRP A 523 3.65 -2.58 -19.74
N ASN A 524 4.44 -2.24 -20.75
CA ASN A 524 3.97 -1.72 -22.03
C ASN A 524 4.01 -2.73 -23.18
N ALA A 525 4.45 -3.98 -22.95
CA ALA A 525 4.41 -5.03 -23.96
C ALA A 525 2.97 -5.53 -24.22
N ARG A 526 2.54 -5.51 -25.48
CA ARG A 526 1.23 -5.99 -25.95
C ARG A 526 1.22 -7.51 -26.09
N ILE A 527 1.14 -8.20 -24.95
CA ILE A 527 1.16 -9.66 -24.88
C ILE A 527 -0.12 -10.25 -24.26
N PHE A 528 -1.01 -9.42 -23.70
CA PHE A 528 -2.18 -9.91 -22.97
C PHE A 528 -3.42 -10.02 -23.86
N PRO A 529 -3.99 -11.23 -24.04
CA PRO A 529 -5.16 -11.44 -24.90
C PRO A 529 -6.43 -10.74 -24.40
N VAL A 530 -7.14 -10.08 -25.33
CA VAL A 530 -8.49 -9.58 -25.10
C VAL A 530 -9.51 -10.66 -25.46
N CYS A 531 -10.39 -11.00 -24.53
CA CYS A 531 -11.43 -12.02 -24.68
C CYS A 531 -12.82 -11.47 -24.36
N SER A 532 -13.85 -12.24 -24.73
CA SER A 532 -15.26 -11.87 -24.51
C SER A 532 -15.80 -12.28 -23.14
N SER A 533 -15.09 -13.14 -22.40
CA SER A 533 -15.46 -13.55 -21.04
C SER A 533 -14.23 -13.54 -20.11
N LEU A 534 -14.47 -13.39 -18.80
CA LEU A 534 -13.44 -13.49 -17.76
C LEU A 534 -12.70 -14.83 -17.84
N SER A 535 -13.45 -15.94 -17.93
CA SER A 535 -12.88 -17.29 -17.98
C SER A 535 -11.99 -17.49 -19.21
N ASP A 536 -12.44 -17.06 -20.39
CA ASP A 536 -11.62 -17.19 -21.60
C ASP A 536 -10.32 -16.39 -21.50
N SER A 537 -10.36 -15.20 -20.89
CA SER A 537 -9.17 -14.37 -20.69
C SER A 537 -8.14 -15.05 -19.80
N VAL A 538 -8.57 -15.69 -18.70
CA VAL A 538 -7.67 -16.42 -17.80
C VAL A 538 -7.09 -17.64 -18.50
N ILE A 539 -7.92 -18.41 -19.21
CA ILE A 539 -7.46 -19.62 -19.91
C ILE A 539 -6.47 -19.28 -21.03
N ALA A 540 -6.71 -18.22 -21.80
CA ALA A 540 -5.77 -17.75 -22.83
C ALA A 540 -4.43 -17.33 -22.20
N SER A 541 -4.46 -16.55 -21.12
CA SER A 541 -3.26 -16.11 -20.41
C SER A 541 -2.51 -17.26 -19.70
N LEU A 542 -3.21 -18.28 -19.20
CA LEU A 542 -2.58 -19.48 -18.64
C LEU A 542 -1.94 -20.35 -19.73
N LYS A 543 -2.55 -20.48 -20.91
CA LYS A 543 -1.93 -21.15 -22.06
C LYS A 543 -0.65 -20.43 -22.48
N MET A 544 -0.67 -19.10 -22.53
CA MET A 544 0.50 -18.26 -22.80
C MET A 544 1.63 -18.53 -21.79
N LEU A 545 1.32 -18.52 -20.48
CA LEU A 545 2.31 -18.77 -19.42
C LEU A 545 2.85 -20.21 -19.48
N ASN A 546 1.97 -21.21 -19.61
CA ASN A 546 2.36 -22.62 -19.68
C ASN A 546 3.22 -22.91 -20.91
N ALA A 547 2.95 -22.27 -22.05
CA ALA A 547 3.76 -22.40 -23.27
C ALA A 547 5.22 -21.99 -23.06
N VAL A 548 5.47 -20.95 -22.25
CA VAL A 548 6.85 -20.54 -21.90
C VAL A 548 7.54 -21.62 -21.08
N GLN A 549 6.85 -22.22 -20.11
CA GLN A 549 7.41 -23.24 -19.24
C GLN A 549 7.68 -24.56 -19.96
N SER A 550 6.74 -25.00 -20.80
CA SER A 550 6.84 -26.23 -21.58
C SER A 550 7.68 -26.08 -22.86
N LYS A 551 8.02 -24.85 -23.23
CA LYS A 551 8.63 -24.49 -24.53
C LYS A 551 7.78 -24.95 -25.72
N SER A 552 6.45 -24.98 -25.56
CA SER A 552 5.52 -25.35 -26.63
C SER A 552 4.99 -24.11 -27.33
N VAL A 553 4.86 -24.15 -28.65
CA VAL A 553 4.33 -23.03 -29.45
C VAL A 553 2.87 -22.72 -29.07
N PHE A 554 2.55 -21.45 -28.83
CA PHE A 554 1.20 -20.94 -28.62
C PHE A 554 1.03 -19.58 -29.29
N SER A 555 0.47 -19.54 -30.50
CA SER A 555 0.39 -18.28 -31.25
C SER A 555 -0.61 -17.29 -30.64
N LEU A 556 -0.12 -16.09 -30.32
CA LEU A 556 -0.92 -14.96 -29.83
C LEU A 556 -1.51 -14.10 -30.96
N ASN A 557 -1.11 -14.31 -32.22
CA ASN A 557 -1.57 -13.52 -33.38
C ASN A 557 -3.08 -13.60 -33.64
N ASN A 558 -3.75 -14.62 -33.10
CA ASN A 558 -5.20 -14.78 -33.21
C ASN A 558 -5.99 -13.91 -32.23
N TYR A 559 -5.30 -13.19 -31.34
CA TYR A 559 -5.91 -12.34 -30.33
C TYR A 559 -5.62 -10.88 -30.62
N LYS A 560 -6.57 -10.01 -30.27
CA LYS A 560 -6.23 -8.61 -30.01
C LYS A 560 -5.43 -8.59 -28.71
N LEU A 561 -4.22 -8.03 -28.74
CA LEU A 561 -3.34 -7.94 -27.58
C LEU A 561 -3.33 -6.52 -27.02
N LEU A 562 -3.21 -6.43 -25.70
CA LEU A 562 -3.00 -5.17 -24.98
C LEU A 562 -1.79 -5.30 -24.06
N SER A 563 -1.21 -4.16 -23.73
CA SER A 563 -0.27 -4.06 -22.61
C SER A 563 -0.99 -3.82 -21.29
N ILE A 564 -0.30 -3.95 -20.15
CA ILE A 564 -0.87 -3.61 -18.84
C ILE A 564 -1.25 -2.13 -18.80
N GLU A 565 -0.39 -1.26 -19.34
CA GLU A 565 -0.67 0.17 -19.48
C GLU A 565 -1.99 0.43 -20.22
N GLU A 566 -2.21 -0.21 -21.38
CA GLU A 566 -3.45 -0.07 -22.14
C GLU A 566 -4.65 -0.67 -21.41
N MET A 567 -4.48 -1.82 -20.75
CA MET A 567 -5.53 -2.44 -19.95
C MET A 567 -6.01 -1.48 -18.84
N LEU A 568 -5.10 -0.77 -18.18
CA LEU A 568 -5.46 0.23 -17.16
C LEU A 568 -6.12 1.48 -17.74
N VAL A 569 -5.81 1.84 -18.98
CA VAL A 569 -6.50 2.90 -19.74
C VAL A 569 -7.94 2.47 -20.05
N TYR A 570 -8.17 1.21 -20.42
CA TYR A 570 -9.49 0.70 -20.78
C TYR A 570 -10.31 0.12 -19.61
N LYS A 571 -9.76 0.08 -18.39
CA LYS A 571 -10.41 -0.58 -17.25
C LYS A 571 -11.84 -0.08 -17.01
N ASP A 572 -12.74 -1.01 -16.74
CA ASP A 572 -14.12 -0.74 -16.33
C ASP A 572 -14.27 -1.03 -14.83
N VAL A 573 -14.22 0.04 -14.03
CA VAL A 573 -14.24 -0.06 -12.56
C VAL A 573 -15.61 -0.51 -12.05
N GLU A 574 -16.68 -0.10 -12.72
CA GLU A 574 -18.05 -0.41 -12.32
C GLU A 574 -18.33 -1.92 -12.48
N ASP A 575 -17.92 -2.50 -13.60
CA ASP A 575 -18.03 -3.95 -13.81
C ASP A 575 -17.17 -4.73 -12.80
N MET A 576 -15.94 -4.27 -12.51
CA MET A 576 -15.08 -4.90 -11.52
C MET A 576 -15.67 -4.86 -10.09
N ILE A 577 -16.23 -3.73 -9.66
CA ILE A 577 -16.90 -3.62 -8.35
C ILE A 577 -18.16 -4.48 -8.32
N THR A 578 -18.94 -4.49 -9.40
CA THR A 578 -20.14 -5.32 -9.54
C THR A 578 -19.79 -6.81 -9.42
N TYR A 579 -18.71 -7.26 -10.07
CA TYR A 579 -18.23 -8.63 -9.95
C TYR A 579 -17.86 -9.00 -8.51
N ARG A 580 -17.15 -8.11 -7.80
CA ARG A 580 -16.82 -8.30 -6.37
C ARG A 580 -18.08 -8.38 -5.50
N GLU A 581 -19.09 -7.58 -5.80
CA GLU A 581 -20.38 -7.59 -5.09
C GLU A 581 -21.17 -8.87 -5.34
N GLN A 582 -21.17 -9.39 -6.57
CA GLN A 582 -21.81 -10.67 -6.87
C GLN A 582 -21.20 -11.80 -6.03
N ILE A 583 -19.86 -11.83 -5.90
CA ILE A 583 -19.18 -12.78 -5.02
C ILE A 583 -19.61 -12.59 -3.57
N PHE A 584 -19.67 -11.33 -3.10
CA PHE A 584 -20.09 -11.03 -1.73
C PHE A 584 -21.50 -11.57 -1.42
N LEU A 585 -22.47 -11.28 -2.29
CA LEU A 585 -23.87 -11.66 -2.12
C LEU A 585 -24.04 -13.19 -2.13
N GLU A 586 -23.33 -13.88 -3.01
CA GLU A 586 -23.34 -15.34 -3.11
C GLU A 586 -22.80 -16.00 -1.83
N ILE A 587 -21.67 -15.50 -1.31
CA ILE A 587 -21.09 -15.97 -0.05
C ILE A 587 -22.03 -15.69 1.13
N ALA A 588 -22.63 -14.50 1.18
CA ALA A 588 -23.57 -14.13 2.23
C ALA A 588 -24.84 -15.01 2.21
N LEU A 589 -25.35 -15.37 1.04
CA LEU A 589 -26.50 -16.25 0.88
C LEU A 589 -26.18 -17.68 1.36
N ASN A 590 -25.04 -18.24 0.93
CA ASN A 590 -24.62 -19.58 1.32
C ASN A 590 -24.41 -19.71 2.84
N ARG A 591 -23.80 -18.69 3.48
CA ARG A 591 -23.62 -18.66 4.94
C ARG A 591 -24.94 -18.57 5.72
N LYS A 592 -25.97 -17.92 5.17
CA LYS A 592 -27.31 -17.91 5.80
C LYS A 592 -27.99 -19.27 5.72
N GLN A 593 -27.86 -19.96 4.59
CA GLN A 593 -28.41 -21.31 4.41
C GLN A 593 -27.76 -22.32 5.35
N SER A 594 -26.43 -22.30 5.49
CA SER A 594 -25.74 -23.22 6.41
C SER A 594 -26.09 -23.01 7.88
N VAL A 595 -26.33 -21.77 8.31
CA VAL A 595 -26.82 -21.46 9.66
C VAL A 595 -28.24 -21.99 9.88
N LEU A 596 -29.12 -21.89 8.88
CA LEU A 596 -30.49 -22.42 8.94
C LEU A 596 -30.54 -23.96 8.93
N GLU A 597 -29.58 -24.62 8.29
CA GLU A 597 -29.48 -26.09 8.25
C GLU A 597 -28.85 -26.68 9.53
N THR A 598 -28.17 -25.86 10.33
CA THR A 598 -27.51 -26.28 11.59
C THR A 598 -28.24 -25.84 12.85
N SER A 599 -29.26 -24.99 12.72
CA SER A 599 -30.22 -24.60 13.77
C SER A 599 -31.46 -25.48 13.75
#